data_AF-A0A3D4CAL9-F1
#
_entry.id   AF-A0A3D4CAL9-F1
#
_cell.length_a   1.000
_cell.length_b   1.000
_cell.length_c   1.000
_cell.angle_alpha   90.00
_cell.angle_beta   90.00
_cell.angle_gamma   90.00
#
_symmetry.space_group_name_H-M   'P 1'
#
loop_
_entity.id
_entity.type
_entity.pdbx_description
1 polymer ?
#
loop_
_entity_poly.entity_id
_entity_poly.type
_entity_poly.pdbx_seq_one_letter_code
_entity_poly.pdbx_strand_id
1 'polypeptide(L)'
;MLEVIYRIYEVADKETAAKNREKDLGFGLFSSTSKVENTEILMDCLICDSREQFKEIIKEQYGQAIAFRYSKKLKAGDLYCIIIGEHCYNTERYFNKVTFTCDCCGAIVETYYGSAIYFSDYEVRNRFYGIEEYAKKRFCCHKCKQVYEEREHAKLRPDDEQEFYIQRDMFTEDISGYIYKISKKSTGEFYIGQTMYAPVFRWGQHLKTERFPIKNITDYKFEVIEIVPKTENILEREKYYIQKFYKENPEKSLNIMCTANINTEQIQFDEVKE
;
A
#
# COMPACT_ATOMS: atom_id res chain seq x y z
N MET A 1 -9.64 30.47 -28.58
CA MET A 1 -10.60 30.09 -27.53
C MET A 1 -9.84 29.64 -26.30
N LEU A 2 -10.08 30.36 -25.21
CA LEU A 2 -9.53 30.19 -23.88
C LEU A 2 -10.67 29.72 -22.98
N GLU A 3 -10.47 28.58 -22.33
CA GLU A 3 -11.36 28.08 -21.27
C GLU A 3 -10.85 28.59 -19.94
N VAL A 4 -11.66 29.39 -19.25
CA VAL A 4 -11.31 29.99 -17.95
C VAL A 4 -12.22 29.40 -16.88
N ILE A 5 -11.62 28.63 -15.97
CA ILE A 5 -12.31 28.16 -14.76
C ILE A 5 -12.13 29.20 -13.68
N TYR A 6 -13.24 29.63 -13.09
CA TYR A 6 -13.25 30.73 -12.13
C TYR A 6 -14.19 30.44 -10.96
N ARG A 7 -13.95 31.18 -9.86
CA ARG A 7 -14.83 31.23 -8.71
C ARG A 7 -15.18 32.66 -8.36
N ILE A 8 -16.45 32.87 -8.00
CA ILE A 8 -16.97 34.10 -7.44
C ILE A 8 -17.15 33.90 -5.94
N TYR A 9 -16.62 34.83 -5.16
CA TYR A 9 -16.75 34.86 -3.72
C TYR A 9 -17.33 36.19 -3.27
N GLU A 10 -18.05 36.15 -2.15
CA GLU A 10 -18.41 37.32 -1.36
C GLU A 10 -17.55 37.34 -0.10
N VAL A 11 -16.95 38.50 0.19
CA VAL A 11 -16.14 38.67 1.40
C VAL A 11 -17.03 38.58 2.63
N ALA A 12 -16.78 37.59 3.48
CA ALA A 12 -17.55 37.40 4.69
C ALA A 12 -17.18 38.44 5.76
N ASP A 13 -18.13 38.74 6.65
CA ASP A 13 -17.84 39.48 7.87
C ASP A 13 -16.96 38.67 8.84
N LYS A 14 -16.45 39.32 9.90
CA LYS A 14 -15.52 38.69 10.85
C LYS A 14 -16.11 37.48 11.58
N GLU A 15 -17.40 37.51 11.91
CA GLU A 15 -18.07 36.43 12.63
C GLU A 15 -18.29 35.22 11.70
N THR A 16 -18.76 35.48 10.50
CA THR A 16 -18.95 34.46 9.45
C THR A 16 -17.61 33.84 9.05
N ALA A 17 -16.55 34.63 8.90
CA ALA A 17 -15.21 34.13 8.61
C ALA A 17 -14.62 33.29 9.75
N ALA A 18 -14.95 33.58 11.02
CA ALA A 18 -14.55 32.76 12.15
C ALA A 18 -15.28 31.40 12.16
N LYS A 19 -16.61 31.41 11.92
CA LYS A 19 -17.41 30.18 11.80
C LYS A 19 -16.97 29.32 10.61
N ASN A 20 -16.61 29.94 9.49
CA ASN A 20 -16.12 29.20 8.32
C ASN A 20 -14.76 28.55 8.61
N ARG A 21 -13.86 29.23 9.33
CA ARG A 21 -12.59 28.66 9.80
C ARG A 21 -12.76 27.43 10.69
N GLU A 22 -13.75 27.44 11.60
CA GLU A 22 -14.02 26.29 12.47
C GLU A 22 -14.50 25.06 11.69
N LYS A 23 -15.21 25.26 10.57
CA LYS A 23 -15.65 24.17 9.68
C LYS A 23 -14.52 23.61 8.81
N ASP A 24 -13.42 24.33 8.62
CA ASP A 24 -12.33 23.97 7.69
C ASP A 24 -11.32 22.95 8.24
N LEU A 25 -11.49 22.43 9.46
CA LEU A 25 -10.69 21.31 9.99
C LEU A 25 -10.82 20.01 9.16
N GLY A 26 -11.61 20.01 8.09
CA GLY A 26 -11.92 18.85 7.24
C GLY A 26 -11.39 18.85 5.80
N PHE A 27 -10.76 19.93 5.29
CA PHE A 27 -10.25 19.94 3.92
C PHE A 27 -8.72 19.93 3.89
N GLY A 28 -8.14 18.86 3.33
CA GLY A 28 -6.69 18.65 3.22
C GLY A 28 -5.96 19.63 2.29
N LEU A 29 -4.92 19.13 1.61
CA LEU A 29 -3.82 19.84 0.92
C LEU A 29 -4.15 21.01 -0.07
N PHE A 30 -5.42 21.38 -0.27
CA PHE A 30 -5.87 22.43 -1.20
C PHE A 30 -6.82 23.46 -0.56
N SER A 31 -6.81 23.61 0.76
CA SER A 31 -7.42 24.75 1.46
C SER A 31 -6.80 26.06 0.95
N SER A 32 -7.63 27.01 0.51
CA SER A 32 -7.20 28.35 0.09
C SER A 32 -7.89 29.38 0.99
N THR A 33 -7.18 30.41 1.42
CA THR A 33 -7.71 31.42 2.38
C THR A 33 -9.07 31.99 1.95
N SER A 34 -9.30 32.12 0.64
CA SER A 34 -10.60 32.52 0.10
C SER A 34 -11.71 31.54 0.44
N LYS A 35 -11.50 30.23 0.25
CA LYS A 35 -12.47 29.18 0.56
C LYS A 35 -12.71 29.01 2.06
N VAL A 36 -11.68 29.27 2.88
CA VAL A 36 -11.74 29.11 4.35
C VAL A 36 -12.48 30.26 5.02
N GLU A 37 -12.31 31.47 4.51
CA GLU A 37 -12.78 32.67 5.21
C GLU A 37 -13.99 33.33 4.56
N ASN A 38 -14.32 33.04 3.29
CA ASN A 38 -15.31 33.77 2.51
C ASN A 38 -16.40 32.86 1.95
N THR A 39 -17.50 33.44 1.48
CA THR A 39 -18.65 32.70 0.95
C THR A 39 -18.44 32.46 -0.54
N GLU A 40 -18.30 31.20 -0.95
CA GLU A 40 -18.28 30.84 -2.38
C GLU A 40 -19.70 30.97 -2.94
N ILE A 41 -19.88 31.84 -3.94
CA ILE A 41 -21.17 32.03 -4.63
C ILE A 41 -21.29 31.07 -5.80
N LEU A 42 -20.23 30.98 -6.61
CA LEU A 42 -20.25 30.19 -7.84
C LEU A 42 -18.84 29.68 -8.17
N MET A 43 -18.79 28.48 -8.72
CA MET A 43 -17.67 27.97 -9.50
C MET A 43 -18.17 27.62 -10.89
N ASP A 44 -17.56 28.19 -11.93
CA ASP A 44 -18.03 28.03 -13.31
C ASP A 44 -16.87 28.11 -14.32
N CYS A 45 -17.15 27.78 -15.58
CA CYS A 45 -16.20 27.77 -16.68
C CYS A 45 -16.77 28.58 -17.84
N LEU A 46 -15.98 29.55 -18.30
CA LEU A 46 -16.35 30.40 -19.41
C LEU A 46 -15.39 30.21 -20.58
N ILE A 47 -15.94 30.04 -21.78
CA ILE A 47 -15.17 30.00 -23.02
C ILE A 47 -15.18 31.40 -23.62
N CYS A 48 -14.01 31.99 -23.80
CA CYS A 48 -13.82 33.33 -24.35
C CYS A 48 -12.60 33.36 -25.28
N ASP A 49 -12.43 34.42 -26.03
CA ASP A 49 -11.28 34.62 -26.91
C ASP A 49 -10.04 35.10 -26.16
N SER A 50 -10.22 35.83 -25.05
CA SER A 50 -9.14 36.37 -24.24
C SER A 50 -9.52 36.54 -22.76
N ARG A 51 -8.50 36.73 -21.91
CA ARG A 51 -8.70 37.01 -20.47
C ARG A 51 -9.36 38.37 -20.23
N GLU A 52 -9.15 39.33 -21.13
CA GLU A 52 -9.76 40.64 -21.10
C GLU A 52 -11.27 40.53 -21.34
N GLN A 53 -11.66 39.76 -22.37
CA GLN A 53 -13.06 39.48 -22.66
C GLN A 53 -13.73 38.72 -21.51
N PHE A 54 -13.03 37.75 -20.90
CA PHE A 54 -13.51 37.09 -19.67
C PHE A 54 -13.83 38.10 -18.57
N LYS A 55 -12.93 39.03 -18.28
CA LYS A 55 -13.14 40.04 -17.23
C LYS A 55 -14.32 40.96 -17.55
N GLU A 56 -14.52 41.30 -18.82
CA GLU A 56 -15.66 42.10 -19.27
C GLU A 56 -16.98 41.37 -19.02
N ILE A 57 -17.08 40.10 -19.43
CA ILE A 57 -18.29 39.29 -19.22
C ILE A 57 -18.62 39.15 -17.72
N ILE A 58 -17.61 38.90 -16.88
CA ILE A 58 -17.83 38.81 -15.43
C ILE A 58 -18.28 40.16 -14.83
N LYS A 59 -17.75 41.29 -15.30
CA LYS A 59 -18.19 42.62 -14.85
C LYS A 59 -19.61 42.96 -15.31
N GLU A 60 -20.03 42.49 -16.48
CA GLU A 60 -21.39 42.65 -16.97
C GLU A 60 -22.39 41.87 -16.11
N GLN A 61 -22.02 40.66 -15.69
CA GLN A 61 -22.90 39.79 -14.89
C GLN A 61 -22.96 40.16 -13.40
N TYR A 62 -21.82 40.49 -12.80
CA TYR A 62 -21.70 40.69 -11.34
C TYR A 62 -21.48 42.15 -10.95
N GLY A 63 -21.50 43.06 -11.92
CA GLY A 63 -21.30 44.49 -11.74
C GLY A 63 -19.85 44.93 -11.92
N GLN A 64 -19.68 46.18 -12.36
CA GLN A 64 -18.38 46.76 -12.73
C GLN A 64 -17.40 46.88 -11.54
N ALA A 65 -17.89 46.82 -10.31
CA ALA A 65 -17.09 46.91 -9.10
C ALA A 65 -16.40 45.58 -8.70
N ILE A 66 -16.75 44.46 -9.36
CA ILE A 66 -16.16 43.16 -9.01
C ILE A 66 -14.64 43.17 -9.16
N ALA A 67 -13.94 42.67 -8.13
CA ALA A 67 -12.49 42.69 -8.07
C ALA A 67 -11.89 41.36 -8.57
N PHE A 68 -10.88 41.41 -9.42
CA PHE A 68 -10.14 40.21 -9.87
C PHE A 68 -8.88 40.00 -9.04
N ARG A 69 -9.05 39.85 -7.71
CA ARG A 69 -7.97 39.70 -6.72
C ARG A 69 -8.49 39.03 -5.45
N TYR A 70 -7.58 38.51 -4.63
CA TYR A 70 -7.91 37.94 -3.31
C TYR A 70 -8.49 38.97 -2.34
N SER A 71 -9.29 38.49 -1.39
CA SER A 71 -10.09 39.27 -0.42
C SER A 71 -9.31 40.17 0.55
N LYS A 72 -7.98 40.00 0.68
CA LYS A 72 -7.15 40.72 1.68
C LYS A 72 -7.32 42.25 1.73
N LYS A 73 -7.71 42.87 0.61
CA LYS A 73 -7.88 44.34 0.49
C LYS A 73 -9.33 44.77 0.24
N LEU A 74 -10.27 43.86 0.41
CA LEU A 74 -11.70 44.08 0.13
C LEU A 74 -12.49 44.15 1.44
N LYS A 75 -13.65 44.79 1.40
CA LYS A 75 -14.54 44.93 2.56
C LYS A 75 -15.57 43.81 2.57
N ALA A 76 -16.14 43.53 3.74
CA ALA A 76 -17.24 42.58 3.86
C ALA A 76 -18.40 42.98 2.93
N GLY A 77 -18.95 42.00 2.21
CA GLY A 77 -19.96 42.18 1.16
C GLY A 77 -19.40 42.48 -0.24
N ASP A 78 -18.10 42.77 -0.40
CA ASP A 78 -17.52 42.96 -1.73
C ASP A 78 -17.45 41.63 -2.48
N LEU A 79 -17.76 41.66 -3.78
CA LEU A 79 -17.59 40.52 -4.68
C LEU A 79 -16.19 40.49 -5.29
N TYR A 80 -15.62 39.30 -5.39
CA TYR A 80 -14.37 39.10 -6.11
C TYR A 80 -14.31 37.78 -6.86
N CYS A 81 -13.59 37.80 -7.98
CA CYS A 81 -13.39 36.68 -8.87
C CYS A 81 -11.94 36.19 -8.79
N ILE A 82 -11.76 34.88 -8.60
CA ILE A 82 -10.47 34.19 -8.70
C ILE A 82 -10.50 33.29 -9.92
N ILE A 83 -9.51 33.44 -10.81
CA ILE A 83 -9.26 32.48 -11.89
C ILE A 83 -8.49 31.30 -11.29
N ILE A 84 -9.05 30.10 -11.43
CA ILE A 84 -8.49 28.85 -10.90
C ILE A 84 -7.58 28.20 -11.92
N GLY A 85 -7.93 28.28 -13.20
CA GLY A 85 -7.16 27.71 -14.29
C GLY A 85 -7.54 28.30 -15.65
N GLU A 86 -6.56 28.32 -16.54
CA GLU A 86 -6.68 28.71 -17.94
C GLU A 86 -6.31 27.48 -18.79
N HIS A 87 -6.94 27.30 -19.96
CA HIS A 87 -6.76 26.12 -20.83
C HIS A 87 -7.13 24.79 -20.14
N CYS A 88 -8.26 24.77 -19.44
CA CYS A 88 -8.68 23.60 -18.68
C CYS A 88 -9.41 22.56 -19.56
N TYR A 89 -8.64 21.81 -20.36
CA TYR A 89 -9.12 20.74 -21.27
C TYR A 89 -9.96 19.61 -20.63
N ASN A 90 -10.11 19.60 -19.30
CA ASN A 90 -10.91 18.61 -18.58
C ASN A 90 -11.84 19.35 -17.60
N THR A 91 -12.93 19.89 -18.14
CA THR A 91 -14.00 20.57 -17.39
C THR A 91 -14.72 19.59 -16.46
N GLU A 92 -14.88 18.32 -16.86
CA GLU A 92 -15.48 17.26 -16.03
C GLU A 92 -14.84 17.15 -14.64
N ARG A 93 -13.51 17.26 -14.54
CA ARG A 93 -12.77 17.26 -13.26
C ARG A 93 -13.17 18.37 -12.30
N TYR A 94 -13.80 19.44 -12.78
CA TYR A 94 -14.15 20.63 -12.00
C TYR A 94 -15.66 20.77 -11.78
N PHE A 95 -16.48 20.19 -12.64
CA PHE A 95 -17.96 20.25 -12.55
C PHE A 95 -18.61 18.98 -12.01
N ASN A 96 -17.96 17.83 -12.09
CA ASN A 96 -18.53 16.58 -11.58
C ASN A 96 -18.42 16.53 -10.06
N LYS A 97 -19.47 17.04 -9.41
CA LYS A 97 -19.69 16.92 -7.98
C LYS A 97 -19.90 15.44 -7.63
N VAL A 98 -18.91 14.83 -7.00
CA VAL A 98 -19.02 13.48 -6.46
C VAL A 98 -19.58 13.60 -5.05
N THR A 99 -20.72 12.95 -4.86
CA THR A 99 -21.36 12.83 -3.54
C THR A 99 -21.22 11.40 -3.05
N PHE A 100 -20.67 11.22 -1.85
CA PHE A 100 -20.56 9.91 -1.23
C PHE A 100 -20.78 9.99 0.28
N THR A 101 -21.18 8.88 0.87
CA THR A 101 -21.32 8.77 2.33
C THR A 101 -20.05 8.15 2.90
N CYS A 102 -19.51 8.74 3.96
CA CYS A 102 -18.35 8.18 4.65
C CYS A 102 -18.73 6.90 5.39
N ASP A 103 -18.08 5.77 5.05
CA ASP A 103 -18.32 4.47 5.68
C ASP A 103 -17.93 4.44 7.18
N CYS A 104 -17.13 5.41 7.66
CA CYS A 104 -16.72 5.48 9.07
C CYS A 104 -17.68 6.27 9.96
N CYS A 105 -18.09 7.46 9.52
CA CYS A 105 -18.84 8.41 10.36
C CYS A 105 -20.23 8.74 9.82
N GLY A 106 -20.62 8.25 8.65
CA GLY A 106 -21.91 8.51 8.02
C GLY A 106 -22.07 9.92 7.44
N ALA A 107 -21.03 10.77 7.50
CA ALA A 107 -21.09 12.11 6.92
C ALA A 107 -21.24 12.04 5.39
N ILE A 108 -22.14 12.85 4.85
CA ILE A 108 -22.29 13.05 3.41
C ILE A 108 -21.20 14.03 2.97
N VAL A 109 -20.33 13.58 2.07
CA VAL A 109 -19.26 14.37 1.50
C VAL A 109 -19.62 14.74 0.08
N GLU A 110 -19.56 16.04 -0.20
CA GLU A 110 -19.73 16.61 -1.52
C GLU A 110 -18.39 17.24 -1.95
N THR A 111 -17.74 16.66 -2.96
CA THR A 111 -16.47 17.20 -3.48
C THR A 111 -16.51 17.29 -5.00
N TYR A 112 -15.95 18.37 -5.52
CA TYR A 112 -15.74 18.58 -6.95
C TYR A 112 -14.44 17.94 -7.44
N TYR A 113 -13.57 17.51 -6.53
CA TYR A 113 -12.21 17.10 -6.86
C TYR A 113 -11.81 15.82 -6.13
N GLY A 114 -11.19 14.91 -6.87
CA GLY A 114 -10.53 13.73 -6.36
C GLY A 114 -11.47 12.55 -6.15
N SER A 115 -10.97 11.36 -6.43
CA SER A 115 -11.56 10.11 -5.95
C SER A 115 -11.68 10.19 -4.43
N ALA A 116 -12.87 9.92 -3.92
CA ALA A 116 -13.13 9.77 -2.49
C ALA A 116 -12.05 8.91 -1.83
N ILE A 117 -11.54 9.29 -0.65
CA ILE A 117 -10.46 8.53 0.02
C ILE A 117 -10.90 7.08 0.19
N TYR A 118 -10.07 6.14 -0.24
CA TYR A 118 -10.37 4.71 -0.23
C TYR A 118 -9.14 3.90 0.19
N PHE A 119 -9.31 2.60 0.39
CA PHE A 119 -8.20 1.67 0.55
C PHE A 119 -7.66 1.28 -0.83
N SER A 120 -6.37 1.49 -1.06
CA SER A 120 -5.69 1.04 -2.27
C SER A 120 -5.70 -0.49 -2.39
N ASP A 121 -5.51 -1.01 -3.60
CA ASP A 121 -5.41 -2.46 -3.84
C ASP A 121 -4.31 -3.12 -3.01
N TYR A 122 -3.24 -2.38 -2.69
CA TYR A 122 -2.20 -2.86 -1.78
C TYR A 122 -2.72 -2.98 -0.35
N GLU A 123 -3.43 -1.97 0.16
CA GLU A 123 -4.00 -1.99 1.51
C GLU A 123 -5.07 -3.08 1.64
N VAL A 124 -5.93 -3.25 0.62
CA VAL A 124 -6.96 -4.30 0.61
C VAL A 124 -6.31 -5.69 0.68
N ARG A 125 -5.28 -5.94 -0.14
CA ARG A 125 -4.57 -7.23 -0.13
C ARG A 125 -3.85 -7.51 1.18
N ASN A 126 -3.12 -6.52 1.73
CA ASN A 126 -2.23 -6.76 2.87
C ASN A 126 -2.89 -6.56 4.24
N ARG A 127 -3.91 -5.70 4.33
CA ARG A 127 -4.54 -5.33 5.62
C ARG A 127 -5.96 -5.88 5.78
N PHE A 128 -6.59 -6.28 4.67
CA PHE A 128 -7.97 -6.79 4.64
C PHE A 128 -8.08 -8.13 3.90
N TYR A 129 -6.99 -8.90 3.83
CA TYR A 129 -6.95 -10.25 3.24
C TYR A 129 -7.51 -10.34 1.81
N GLY A 130 -7.45 -9.26 1.03
CA GLY A 130 -7.97 -9.24 -0.34
C GLY A 130 -9.50 -9.19 -0.45
N ILE A 131 -10.23 -8.94 0.64
CA ILE A 131 -11.69 -8.85 0.63
C ILE A 131 -12.12 -7.59 -0.14
N GLU A 132 -12.70 -7.77 -1.34
CA GLU A 132 -13.04 -6.68 -2.27
C GLU A 132 -14.05 -5.66 -1.72
N GLU A 133 -14.85 -6.03 -0.72
CA GLU A 133 -15.80 -5.10 -0.09
C GLU A 133 -15.10 -3.88 0.51
N TYR A 134 -13.87 -4.04 1.01
CA TYR A 134 -13.09 -2.93 1.56
C TYR A 134 -12.59 -1.97 0.47
N ALA A 135 -12.38 -2.43 -0.76
CA ALA A 135 -12.01 -1.57 -1.89
C ALA A 135 -13.13 -0.58 -2.27
N LYS A 136 -14.38 -0.90 -1.90
CA LYS A 136 -15.56 -0.06 -2.17
C LYS A 136 -15.78 1.01 -1.09
N LYS A 137 -15.06 0.94 0.04
CA LYS A 137 -15.21 1.88 1.16
C LYS A 137 -14.67 3.26 0.82
N ARG A 138 -15.38 4.29 1.28
CA ARG A 138 -15.11 5.71 1.02
C ARG A 138 -15.08 6.49 2.33
N PHE A 139 -14.12 7.41 2.44
CA PHE A 139 -13.85 8.14 3.67
C PHE A 139 -13.79 9.65 3.44
N CYS A 140 -14.33 10.41 4.39
CA CYS A 140 -14.28 11.88 4.36
C CYS A 140 -12.89 12.44 4.67
N CYS A 141 -12.06 11.70 5.43
CA CYS A 141 -10.70 12.09 5.79
C CYS A 141 -9.84 10.87 6.14
N HIS A 142 -8.52 11.04 6.15
CA HIS A 142 -7.58 9.99 6.54
C HIS A 142 -7.80 9.48 7.97
N LYS A 143 -8.25 10.35 8.90
CA LYS A 143 -8.58 9.94 10.26
C LYS A 143 -9.74 8.95 10.30
N CYS A 144 -10.79 9.19 9.50
CA CYS A 144 -11.91 8.26 9.38
C CYS A 144 -11.47 6.93 8.74
N LYS A 145 -10.61 6.97 7.72
CA LYS A 145 -10.03 5.77 7.12
C LYS A 145 -9.29 4.92 8.16
N GLN A 146 -8.42 5.56 8.95
CA GLN A 146 -7.64 4.88 10.00
C GLN A 146 -8.53 4.29 11.11
N VAL A 147 -9.49 5.06 11.62
CA VAL A 147 -10.42 4.57 12.66
C VAL A 147 -11.27 3.41 12.15
N TYR A 148 -11.70 3.45 10.89
CA TYR A 148 -12.42 2.35 10.28
C TYR A 148 -11.54 1.10 10.14
N GLU A 149 -10.31 1.28 9.65
CA GLU A 149 -9.31 0.22 9.51
C GLU A 149 -9.05 -0.50 10.83
N GLU A 150 -8.73 0.24 11.90
CA GLU A 150 -8.46 -0.33 13.23
C GLU A 150 -9.67 -1.10 13.79
N ARG A 151 -10.88 -0.56 13.59
CA ARG A 151 -12.13 -1.20 14.05
C ARG A 151 -12.41 -2.51 13.33
N GLU A 152 -12.17 -2.55 12.02
CA GLU A 152 -12.45 -3.74 11.20
C GLU A 152 -11.37 -4.79 11.36
N HIS A 153 -10.10 -4.40 11.46
CA HIS A 153 -8.99 -5.30 11.73
C HIS A 153 -9.15 -6.03 13.09
N ALA A 154 -9.82 -5.42 14.07
CA ALA A 154 -10.15 -6.07 15.34
C ALA A 154 -11.24 -7.16 15.22
N LYS A 155 -12.07 -7.09 14.18
CA LYS A 155 -13.16 -8.05 13.92
C LYS A 155 -12.77 -9.12 12.92
N LEU A 156 -11.90 -8.77 11.97
CA LEU A 156 -11.35 -9.68 10.99
C LEU A 156 -10.56 -10.75 11.73
N ARG A 157 -11.09 -11.95 11.67
CA ARG A 157 -10.32 -13.16 11.92
C ARG A 157 -9.94 -13.70 10.56
N PRO A 158 -8.74 -14.27 10.40
CA PRO A 158 -8.45 -15.17 9.29
C PRO A 158 -9.65 -16.09 9.08
N ASP A 159 -10.27 -16.01 7.91
CA ASP A 159 -11.25 -17.00 7.53
C ASP A 159 -10.48 -18.30 7.29
N ASP A 160 -10.79 -19.35 8.05
CA ASP A 160 -10.17 -20.67 7.88
C ASP A 160 -10.44 -21.23 6.47
N GLU A 161 -11.42 -20.68 5.72
CA GLU A 161 -11.71 -21.01 4.33
C GLU A 161 -10.85 -20.22 3.31
N GLN A 162 -10.15 -19.17 3.73
CA GLN A 162 -9.29 -18.38 2.84
C GLN A 162 -7.86 -18.93 2.93
N GLU A 163 -7.57 -19.93 2.09
CA GLU A 163 -6.22 -20.53 1.96
C GLU A 163 -5.15 -19.43 1.90
N PHE A 164 -4.31 -19.37 2.94
CA PHE A 164 -3.10 -18.56 2.91
C PHE A 164 -2.15 -19.13 1.86
N TYR A 165 -2.20 -18.59 0.64
CA TYR A 165 -1.20 -18.89 -0.37
C TYR A 165 0.14 -18.33 0.09
N ILE A 166 1.01 -19.21 0.60
CA ILE A 166 2.42 -18.91 0.74
C ILE A 166 2.90 -18.47 -0.65
N GLN A 167 3.29 -17.21 -0.83
CA GLN A 167 3.85 -16.79 -2.11
C GLN A 167 5.29 -17.29 -2.23
N ARG A 168 5.76 -17.54 -3.46
CA ARG A 168 7.10 -18.09 -3.70
C ARG A 168 8.21 -17.21 -3.11
N ASP A 169 7.96 -15.91 -3.05
CA ASP A 169 8.81 -14.79 -2.65
C ASP A 169 8.39 -14.15 -1.32
N MET A 170 7.56 -14.82 -0.51
CA MET A 170 6.93 -14.26 0.72
C MET A 170 7.88 -14.03 1.92
N PHE A 171 9.15 -13.71 1.71
CA PHE A 171 10.12 -13.56 2.81
C PHE A 171 10.91 -12.26 2.75
N THR A 172 11.35 -11.83 3.94
CA THR A 172 12.01 -10.55 4.25
C THR A 172 13.17 -10.22 3.31
N GLU A 173 13.37 -8.93 3.04
CA GLU A 173 14.30 -8.38 2.05
C GLU A 173 15.79 -8.72 2.27
N ASP A 174 16.20 -9.51 3.28
CA ASP A 174 17.59 -9.67 3.72
C ASP A 174 18.13 -11.10 3.88
N ILE A 175 17.49 -12.11 3.25
CA ILE A 175 18.00 -13.50 3.28
C ILE A 175 18.54 -13.99 1.92
N SER A 176 19.56 -14.85 1.95
CA SER A 176 20.09 -15.61 0.80
C SER A 176 19.23 -16.85 0.51
N GLY A 177 18.54 -17.39 1.53
CA GLY A 177 17.62 -18.52 1.39
C GLY A 177 17.59 -19.41 2.63
N TYR A 178 17.22 -20.67 2.45
CA TYR A 178 17.02 -21.65 3.52
C TYR A 178 17.84 -22.91 3.27
N ILE A 179 18.43 -23.43 4.33
CA ILE A 179 18.87 -24.82 4.38
C ILE A 179 17.80 -25.63 5.09
N TYR A 180 17.38 -26.74 4.50
CA TYR A 180 16.38 -27.63 5.06
C TYR A 180 16.88 -29.08 5.13
N LYS A 181 16.22 -29.85 6.00
CA LYS A 181 16.40 -31.28 6.17
C LYS A 181 15.06 -31.99 5.96
N ILE A 182 15.08 -33.08 5.19
CA ILE A 182 13.97 -34.03 5.06
C ILE A 182 14.44 -35.35 5.65
N SER A 183 13.77 -35.85 6.69
CA SER A 183 14.12 -37.12 7.34
C SER A 183 12.98 -38.13 7.22
N LYS A 184 13.29 -39.41 7.02
CA LYS A 184 12.33 -40.51 7.12
C LYS A 184 12.30 -41.03 8.56
N LYS A 185 11.16 -40.99 9.22
CA LYS A 185 11.01 -41.42 10.62
C LYS A 185 11.27 -42.91 10.80
N SER A 186 10.87 -43.72 9.81
CA SER A 186 11.03 -45.18 9.83
C SER A 186 12.48 -45.65 9.73
N THR A 187 13.29 -45.04 8.86
CA THR A 187 14.66 -45.50 8.56
C THR A 187 15.75 -44.64 9.18
N GLY A 188 15.42 -43.41 9.58
CA GLY A 188 16.38 -42.38 9.98
C GLY A 188 17.15 -41.77 8.80
N GLU A 189 16.86 -42.17 7.56
CA GLU A 189 17.50 -41.59 6.37
C GLU A 189 17.17 -40.10 6.25
N PHE A 190 18.14 -39.30 5.81
CA PHE A 190 17.98 -37.87 5.69
C PHE A 190 18.53 -37.31 4.38
N TYR A 191 17.97 -36.18 3.96
CA TYR A 191 18.45 -35.37 2.85
C TYR A 191 18.56 -33.92 3.28
N ILE A 192 19.71 -33.32 3.02
CA ILE A 192 19.95 -31.88 3.18
C ILE A 192 19.83 -31.23 1.83
N GLY A 193 19.12 -30.10 1.76
CA GLY A 193 19.07 -29.29 0.55
C GLY A 193 18.88 -27.82 0.86
N GLN A 194 19.06 -27.01 -0.18
CA GLN A 194 18.83 -25.57 -0.11
C GLN A 194 17.67 -25.09 -0.99
N THR A 195 17.15 -23.90 -0.69
CA THR A 195 16.23 -23.17 -1.58
C THR A 195 16.27 -21.66 -1.33
N MET A 196 16.10 -20.86 -2.38
CA MET A 196 15.95 -19.40 -2.28
C MET A 196 14.48 -18.97 -2.04
N TYR A 197 13.54 -19.92 -2.08
CA TYR A 197 12.10 -19.67 -1.96
C TYR A 197 11.54 -20.32 -0.70
N ALA A 198 10.24 -20.19 -0.45
CA ALA A 198 9.57 -20.88 0.65
C ALA A 198 9.92 -22.39 0.65
N PRO A 199 10.44 -22.94 1.77
CA PRO A 199 10.81 -24.35 1.86
C PRO A 199 9.68 -25.32 1.47
N VAL A 200 8.43 -24.96 1.77
CA VAL A 200 7.23 -25.75 1.44
C VAL A 200 7.12 -26.10 -0.05
N PHE A 201 7.53 -25.20 -0.95
CA PHE A 201 7.51 -25.47 -2.39
C PHE A 201 8.57 -26.47 -2.80
N ARG A 202 9.76 -26.35 -2.21
CA ARG A 202 10.86 -27.28 -2.50
C ARG A 202 10.56 -28.67 -1.91
N TRP A 203 9.94 -28.73 -0.74
CA TRP A 203 9.42 -29.98 -0.16
C TRP A 203 8.37 -30.62 -1.07
N GLY A 204 7.41 -29.83 -1.58
CA GLY A 204 6.42 -30.30 -2.56
C GLY A 204 7.04 -30.88 -3.84
N GLN A 205 8.17 -30.34 -4.30
CA GLN A 205 8.90 -30.91 -5.44
C GLN A 205 9.55 -32.27 -5.11
N HIS A 206 10.13 -32.42 -3.91
CA HIS A 206 10.68 -33.70 -3.46
C HIS A 206 9.61 -34.79 -3.40
N LEU A 207 8.39 -34.44 -3.01
CA LEU A 207 7.25 -35.36 -2.94
C LEU A 207 6.87 -36.02 -4.28
N LYS A 208 7.36 -35.47 -5.39
CA LYS A 208 7.16 -36.00 -6.76
C LYS A 208 8.28 -36.95 -7.21
N THR A 209 9.27 -37.21 -6.36
CA THR A 209 10.45 -38.03 -6.70
C THR A 209 10.35 -39.42 -6.09
N GLU A 210 11.07 -40.39 -6.65
CA GLU A 210 11.17 -41.75 -6.08
C GLU A 210 11.84 -41.78 -4.71
N ARG A 211 12.65 -40.76 -4.38
CA ARG A 211 13.33 -40.66 -3.08
C ARG A 211 12.34 -40.39 -1.94
N PHE A 212 11.32 -39.58 -2.21
CA PHE A 212 10.32 -39.15 -1.24
C PHE A 212 8.90 -39.25 -1.82
N PRO A 213 8.38 -40.44 -2.15
CA PRO A 213 7.07 -40.57 -2.78
C PRO A 213 5.95 -40.05 -1.87
N ILE A 214 5.06 -39.22 -2.42
CA ILE A 214 3.94 -38.60 -1.69
C ILE A 214 3.06 -39.57 -0.90
N LYS A 215 2.93 -40.82 -1.36
CA LYS A 215 2.16 -41.88 -0.67
C LYS A 215 2.67 -42.16 0.76
N ASN A 216 3.92 -41.82 1.05
CA ASN A 216 4.58 -42.03 2.34
C ASN A 216 4.81 -40.70 3.09
N ILE A 217 4.07 -39.63 2.76
CA ILE A 217 4.28 -38.29 3.36
C ILE A 217 4.24 -38.28 4.88
N THR A 218 3.45 -39.16 5.50
CA THR A 218 3.34 -39.29 6.96
C THR A 218 4.62 -39.83 7.60
N ASP A 219 5.54 -40.42 6.84
CA ASP A 219 6.85 -40.88 7.34
C ASP A 219 7.89 -39.74 7.34
N TYR A 220 7.61 -38.61 6.71
CA TYR A 220 8.60 -37.55 6.52
C TYR A 220 8.52 -36.47 7.59
N LYS A 221 9.69 -36.02 8.06
CA LYS A 221 9.86 -34.83 8.88
C LYS A 221 10.55 -33.76 8.05
N PHE A 222 9.87 -32.64 7.86
CA PHE A 222 10.37 -31.47 7.14
C PHE A 222 10.85 -30.41 8.13
N GLU A 223 12.09 -29.98 8.01
CA GLU A 223 12.72 -29.06 8.96
C GLU A 223 13.52 -28.01 8.21
N VAL A 224 13.40 -26.75 8.62
CA VAL A 224 14.37 -25.71 8.28
C VAL A 224 15.45 -25.75 9.34
N ILE A 225 16.72 -25.93 8.93
CA ILE A 225 17.86 -25.99 9.85
C ILE A 225 18.58 -24.66 9.94
N GLU A 226 18.51 -23.84 8.89
CA GLU A 226 19.10 -22.50 8.89
C GLU A 226 18.35 -21.57 7.92
N ILE A 227 18.17 -20.32 8.34
CA ILE A 227 17.82 -19.19 7.47
C ILE A 227 19.13 -18.47 7.17
N VAL A 228 19.59 -18.51 5.92
CA VAL A 228 20.90 -17.99 5.53
C VAL A 228 20.80 -16.48 5.26
N PRO A 229 21.59 -15.62 5.93
CA PRO A 229 21.58 -14.18 5.68
C PRO A 229 22.20 -13.84 4.31
N LYS A 230 21.83 -12.69 3.72
CA LYS A 230 22.41 -12.22 2.43
C LYS A 230 23.93 -12.08 2.41
N THR A 231 24.54 -11.92 3.58
CA THR A 231 25.99 -11.80 3.74
C THR A 231 26.73 -13.13 3.58
N GLU A 232 26.01 -14.26 3.57
CA GLU A 232 26.57 -15.59 3.48
C GLU A 232 26.21 -16.31 2.19
N ASN A 233 27.12 -17.17 1.73
CA ASN A 233 26.92 -17.99 0.54
C ASN A 233 26.14 -19.27 0.88
N ILE A 234 24.90 -19.34 0.39
CA ILE A 234 24.01 -20.49 0.64
C ILE A 234 24.60 -21.84 0.21
N LEU A 235 25.40 -21.87 -0.87
CA LEU A 235 26.03 -23.12 -1.34
C LEU A 235 27.09 -23.63 -0.37
N GLU A 236 27.81 -22.73 0.29
CA GLU A 236 28.80 -23.09 1.32
C GLU A 236 28.11 -23.59 2.58
N ARG A 237 27.00 -22.95 2.96
CA ARG A 237 26.15 -23.40 4.07
C ARG A 237 25.53 -24.78 3.82
N GLU A 238 25.03 -25.03 2.61
CA GLU A 238 24.51 -26.35 2.21
C GLU A 238 25.59 -27.43 2.35
N LYS A 239 26.80 -27.18 1.83
CA LYS A 239 27.95 -28.09 1.95
C LYS A 239 28.29 -28.36 3.41
N TYR A 240 28.34 -27.32 4.24
CA TYR A 240 28.60 -27.45 5.68
C TYR A 240 27.60 -28.39 6.35
N TYR A 241 26.30 -28.19 6.15
CA TYR A 241 25.28 -29.03 6.78
C TYR A 241 25.24 -30.46 6.22
N ILE A 242 25.46 -30.65 4.92
CA ILE A 242 25.62 -31.99 4.36
C ILE A 242 26.76 -32.71 5.08
N GLN A 243 27.93 -32.08 5.21
CA GLN A 243 29.09 -32.69 5.87
C GLN A 243 28.85 -32.93 7.36
N LYS A 244 28.21 -31.99 8.06
CA LYS A 244 27.88 -32.11 9.48
C LYS A 244 27.02 -33.34 9.75
N PHE A 245 25.88 -33.46 9.06
CA PHE A 245 24.98 -34.60 9.25
C PHE A 245 25.54 -35.90 8.67
N TYR A 246 26.33 -35.82 7.59
CA TYR A 246 27.01 -37.00 7.04
C TYR A 246 28.02 -37.58 8.02
N LYS A 247 28.80 -36.76 8.74
CA LYS A 247 29.75 -37.23 9.75
C LYS A 247 29.06 -37.97 10.90
N GLU A 248 27.84 -37.56 11.26
CA GLU A 248 27.07 -38.19 12.33
C GLU A 248 26.47 -39.54 11.91
N ASN A 249 25.92 -39.65 10.69
CA ASN A 249 25.27 -40.87 10.20
C ASN A 249 25.48 -41.06 8.67
N PRO A 250 26.66 -41.48 8.21
CA PRO A 250 27.00 -41.55 6.79
C PRO A 250 26.06 -42.43 5.97
N GLU A 251 25.69 -43.59 6.51
CA GLU A 251 24.85 -44.61 5.87
C GLU A 251 23.39 -44.20 5.72
N LYS A 252 22.99 -43.12 6.40
CA LYS A 252 21.63 -42.56 6.35
C LYS A 252 21.50 -41.39 5.38
N SER A 253 22.61 -40.90 4.83
CA SER A 253 22.59 -39.76 3.92
C SER A 253 22.07 -40.13 2.54
N LEU A 254 21.11 -39.35 2.04
CA LEU A 254 20.56 -39.46 0.67
C LEU A 254 21.19 -38.43 -0.29
N ASN A 255 22.22 -37.69 0.14
CA ASN A 255 22.96 -36.74 -0.69
C ASN A 255 24.05 -37.45 -1.51
N ILE A 256 23.96 -37.40 -2.85
CA ILE A 256 24.82 -38.19 -3.76
C ILE A 256 26.19 -37.52 -4.05
N MET A 257 26.29 -36.18 -4.06
CA MET A 257 27.36 -35.46 -4.77
C MET A 257 28.42 -34.74 -3.90
N CYS A 258 28.27 -34.70 -2.57
CA CYS A 258 29.19 -33.94 -1.70
C CYS A 258 30.16 -34.83 -0.89
N THR A 259 30.17 -36.14 -1.13
CA THR A 259 30.99 -37.13 -0.41
C THR A 259 32.36 -37.38 -1.05
N ALA A 260 32.60 -36.88 -2.28
CA ALA A 260 33.80 -37.19 -3.06
C ALA A 260 35.08 -36.42 -2.66
N ASN A 261 34.98 -35.31 -1.92
CA ASN A 261 36.13 -34.48 -1.50
C ASN A 261 36.24 -34.37 0.02
N ILE A 262 36.06 -35.48 0.75
CA ILE A 262 36.35 -35.52 2.18
C ILE A 262 37.86 -35.63 2.35
N ASN A 263 38.57 -34.51 2.34
CA ASN A 263 39.93 -34.46 2.87
C ASN A 263 39.81 -34.27 4.39
N THR A 264 39.98 -35.36 5.15
CA THR A 264 39.78 -35.41 6.61
C THR A 264 40.73 -34.51 7.42
N GLU A 265 41.73 -33.90 6.79
CA GLU A 265 42.83 -33.22 7.48
C GLU A 265 42.70 -31.68 7.59
N GLN A 266 41.69 -31.06 6.97
CA GLN A 266 41.69 -29.58 6.81
C GLN A 266 40.63 -28.79 7.60
N ILE A 267 40.01 -29.38 8.62
CA ILE A 267 39.10 -28.63 9.51
C ILE A 267 39.65 -28.70 10.94
N GLN A 268 40.72 -27.96 11.20
CA GLN A 268 41.04 -27.50 12.54
C GLN A 268 40.09 -26.34 12.88
N PHE A 269 39.38 -26.49 13.99
CA PHE A 269 38.47 -25.47 14.53
C PHE A 269 39.28 -24.38 15.23
N ASP A 270 39.09 -23.13 14.83
CA ASP A 270 39.30 -22.02 15.75
C ASP A 270 38.13 -22.02 16.74
N GLU A 271 38.41 -22.49 17.96
CA GLU A 271 37.52 -22.31 19.10
C GLU A 271 37.31 -20.81 19.33
N VAL A 272 36.07 -20.36 19.13
CA VAL A 272 35.63 -19.06 19.61
C VAL A 272 35.59 -19.16 21.14
N LYS A 273 36.59 -18.57 21.79
CA LYS A 273 36.60 -18.36 23.24
C LYS A 273 35.50 -17.37 23.61
N GLU A 274 34.77 -17.71 24.67
CA GLU A 274 33.85 -16.82 25.42
C GLU A 274 34.52 -15.50 25.83
#